data_AF-A0A317IPZ1-F1
#
_entry.id   AF-A0A317IPZ1-F1
#
_cell.length_a   1.000
_cell.length_b   1.000
_cell.length_c   1.000
_cell.angle_alpha   90.00
_cell.angle_beta   90.00
_cell.angle_gamma   90.00
#
_symmetry.space_group_name_H-M   'P 1'
#
loop_
_entity.id
_entity.type
_entity.pdbx_description
1 polymer ?
#
loop_
_entity_poly.entity_id
_entity_poly.type
_entity_poly.pdbx_seq_one_letter_code
_entity_poly.pdbx_strand_id
1 'polypeptide(L)'
;MDGKVVTSLNNLANCLRQQGKLQEAEPLYQRALDLKKKIGGHFHKDLVMILQNYAKLLRAAGRESEAAKLESQAQAIFSKQ
;
A
#
# COMPACT_ATOMS: atom_id res chain seq x y z
N MET A 1 15.39 -1.70 11.86
CA MET A 1 14.14 -1.72 12.66
C MET A 1 12.93 -1.31 11.79
N ASP A 2 13.07 -1.30 10.47
CA ASP A 2 12.25 -0.46 9.59
C ASP A 2 11.03 -1.16 9.01
N GLY A 3 11.02 -2.50 8.96
CA GLY A 3 9.88 -3.29 8.48
C GLY A 3 8.64 -3.17 9.37
N LYS A 4 8.82 -3.09 10.70
CA LYS A 4 7.69 -2.95 11.64
C LYS A 4 6.93 -1.64 11.44
N VAL A 5 7.64 -0.54 11.17
CA VAL A 5 7.05 0.78 10.90
C VAL A 5 6.17 0.73 9.64
N VAL A 6 6.65 0.06 8.58
CA VAL A 6 5.89 -0.14 7.34
C VAL A 6 4.59 -0.92 7.60
N THR A 7 4.65 -2.02 8.34
CA THR A 7 3.46 -2.83 8.67
C THR A 7 2.47 -2.03 9.53
N SER A 8 2.93 -1.29 10.52
CA SER A 8 2.08 -0.45 11.36
C SER A 8 1.36 0.64 10.56
N LEU A 9 2.06 1.32 9.65
CA LEU A 9 1.47 2.33 8.77
C LEU A 9 0.40 1.73 7.86
N ASN A 10 0.66 0.57 7.25
CA ASN A 10 -0.32 -0.15 6.43
C ASN A 10 -1.57 -0.53 7.23
N ASN A 11 -1.42 -1.04 8.44
CA ASN A 11 -2.54 -1.45 9.28
C ASN A 11 -3.39 -0.25 9.70
N LEU A 12 -2.76 0.87 10.07
CA LEU A 12 -3.46 2.11 10.41
C LEU A 12 -4.22 2.67 9.21
N ALA A 13 -3.59 2.71 8.03
CA ALA A 13 -4.22 3.13 6.80
C ALA A 13 -5.43 2.26 6.44
N ASN A 14 -5.34 0.95 6.64
CA ASN A 14 -6.44 0.03 6.39
C ASN A 14 -7.60 0.22 7.37
N CYS A 15 -7.29 0.47 8.65
CA CYS A 15 -8.31 0.80 9.64
C CYS A 15 -9.06 2.10 9.30
N LEU A 16 -8.34 3.15 8.89
CA LEU A 16 -8.94 4.42 8.46
C LEU A 16 -9.79 4.25 7.19
N ARG A 17 -9.32 3.45 6.22
CA ARG A 17 -10.09 3.10 5.02
C ARG A 17 -11.41 2.41 5.38
N GLN A 18 -11.40 1.47 6.32
CA GLN A 18 -12.61 0.77 6.78
C GLN A 18 -13.61 1.71 7.47
N GLN A 19 -13.12 2.80 8.07
CA GLN A 19 -13.96 3.85 8.64
C GLN A 19 -14.44 4.89 7.61
N GLY A 20 -14.13 4.72 6.32
CA GLY A 20 -14.46 5.68 5.27
C GLY A 20 -13.57 6.93 5.25
N LYS A 21 -12.55 7.00 6.12
CA LYS A 21 -11.60 8.12 6.23
C LYS A 21 -10.51 8.01 5.17
N LEU A 22 -10.91 8.07 3.89
CA LEU A 22 -10.02 7.83 2.75
C LEU A 22 -8.88 8.86 2.68
N GLN A 23 -9.17 10.13 2.94
CA GLN A 23 -8.19 11.22 2.92
C GLN A 23 -7.10 11.08 4.00
N GLU A 24 -7.43 10.50 5.15
CA GLU A 24 -6.47 10.25 6.23
C GLU A 24 -5.64 8.98 5.97
N ALA A 25 -6.23 7.99 5.29
CA ALA A 25 -5.58 6.72 4.98
C ALA A 25 -4.57 6.83 3.80
N GLU A 26 -4.85 7.65 2.80
CA GLU A 26 -3.98 7.84 1.62
C GLU A 26 -2.51 8.22 1.96
N PRO A 27 -2.22 9.26 2.75
CA PRO A 27 -0.84 9.63 3.07
C PRO A 27 -0.09 8.55 3.84
N LEU A 28 -0.80 7.72 4.62
CA LEU A 28 -0.20 6.60 5.35
C LEU A 28 0.22 5.47 4.41
N TYR A 29 -0.61 5.12 3.42
CA TYR A 29 -0.23 4.16 2.39
C TYR A 29 0.98 4.65 1.57
N GLN A 30 0.99 5.92 1.19
CA GLN A 30 2.11 6.52 0.46
C GLN A 30 3.40 6.47 1.27
N ARG A 31 3.34 6.82 2.56
CA ARG A 31 4.50 6.75 3.46
C ARG A 31 4.99 5.33 3.67
N ALA A 32 4.09 4.36 3.83
CA ALA A 32 4.45 2.95 3.92
C ALA A 32 5.16 2.46 2.64
N LEU A 33 4.68 2.90 1.47
CA LEU A 33 5.27 2.57 0.17
C LEU A 33 6.67 3.17 0.00
N ASP A 34 6.85 4.45 0.33
CA ASP A 34 8.12 5.16 0.24
C ASP A 34 9.18 4.56 1.17
N LEU A 35 8.81 4.31 2.43
CA LEU A 35 9.67 3.61 3.39
C LEU A 35 10.04 2.23 2.86
N LYS A 36 9.07 1.47 2.32
CA LYS A 36 9.35 0.14 1.81
C LYS A 36 10.32 0.14 0.63
N LYS A 37 10.22 1.12 -0.28
CA LYS A 37 11.15 1.30 -1.40
C LYS A 37 12.56 1.63 -0.89
N LYS A 38 12.69 2.43 0.17
CA LYS A 38 13.98 2.80 0.78
C LYS A 38 14.65 1.66 1.54
N ILE A 39 13.86 0.81 2.20
CA ILE A 39 14.40 -0.26 3.06
C ILE A 39 15.10 -1.36 2.27
N GLY A 40 14.88 -1.49 0.95
CA GLY A 40 15.64 -2.35 0.04
C GLY A 40 15.85 -3.79 0.53
N GLY A 41 14.99 -4.74 0.14
CA GLY A 41 15.20 -6.15 0.50
C GLY A 41 13.99 -7.06 0.28
N HIS A 42 14.18 -8.35 0.61
CA HIS A 42 13.34 -9.54 0.34
C HIS A 42 11.89 -9.52 0.89
N PHE A 43 11.41 -8.39 1.38
CA PHE A 43 10.09 -8.24 1.96
C PHE A 43 9.03 -7.88 0.91
N HIS A 44 9.05 -8.59 -0.21
CA HIS A 44 8.13 -8.38 -1.33
C HIS A 44 6.67 -8.54 -0.93
N LYS A 45 6.38 -9.42 0.06
CA LYS A 45 5.03 -9.65 0.59
C LYS A 45 4.40 -8.39 1.18
N ASP A 46 5.15 -7.62 1.98
CA ASP A 46 4.60 -6.39 2.58
C ASP A 46 4.33 -5.33 1.52
N LEU A 47 5.22 -5.23 0.51
CA LEU A 47 5.06 -4.26 -0.57
C LEU A 47 3.81 -4.57 -1.40
N VAL A 48 3.58 -5.84 -1.74
CA VAL A 48 2.36 -6.31 -2.42
C VAL A 48 1.12 -6.00 -1.59
N MET A 49 1.17 -6.23 -0.27
CA MET A 49 0.05 -5.97 0.63
C MET A 49 -0.31 -4.47 0.68
N ILE A 50 0.69 -3.59 0.78
CA ILE A 50 0.48 -2.14 0.76
C ILE A 50 -0.14 -1.70 -0.57
N LEU A 51 0.38 -2.19 -1.70
CA LEU A 51 -0.14 -1.85 -3.02
C LEU A 51 -1.60 -2.28 -3.20
N GLN A 52 -1.95 -3.51 -2.78
CA GLN A 52 -3.32 -4.01 -2.85
C GLN A 52 -4.28 -3.21 -1.96
N ASN A 53 -3.87 -2.91 -0.73
CA ASN A 53 -4.71 -2.15 0.20
C ASN A 53 -4.90 -0.69 -0.25
N TYR A 54 -3.85 -0.09 -0.83
CA TYR A 54 -3.93 1.24 -1.38
C TYR A 54 -4.79 1.28 -2.66
N ALA A 55 -4.71 0.26 -3.53
CA ALA A 55 -5.59 0.13 -4.67
C ALA A 55 -7.07 0.06 -4.25
N LYS A 56 -7.39 -0.71 -3.19
CA LYS A 56 -8.75 -0.74 -2.62
C LYS A 56 -9.21 0.63 -2.11
N LEU A 57 -8.32 1.43 -1.53
CA LEU A 57 -8.64 2.80 -1.11
C LEU A 57 -8.94 3.69 -2.33
N LEU A 58 -8.10 3.61 -3.38
CA LEU A 58 -8.30 4.41 -4.59
C LEU A 58 -9.60 4.05 -5.31
N ARG A 59 -9.97 2.76 -5.36
CA ARG A 59 -11.30 2.34 -5.85
C ARG A 59 -12.44 2.96 -5.05
N ALA A 60 -12.35 2.93 -3.71
CA ALA A 60 -13.34 3.57 -2.85
C ALA A 60 -13.43 5.10 -3.05
N ALA A 61 -12.36 5.73 -3.51
CA ALA A 61 -12.32 7.15 -3.87
C ALA A 61 -12.72 7.43 -5.34
N GLY A 62 -13.13 6.43 -6.13
CA GLY A 62 -13.47 6.56 -7.54
C GLY A 62 -12.28 6.66 -8.49
N ARG A 63 -11.04 6.47 -8.00
CA ARG A 63 -9.78 6.61 -8.74
C ARG A 63 -9.33 5.27 -9.34
N GLU A 64 -10.20 4.67 -10.16
CA GLU A 64 -9.99 3.33 -10.74
C GLU A 64 -8.71 3.21 -11.57
N SER A 65 -8.38 4.23 -12.38
CA SER A 65 -7.18 4.21 -13.22
C SER A 65 -5.89 4.15 -12.40
N GLU A 66 -5.87 4.77 -11.23
CA GLU A 66 -4.71 4.74 -10.33
C GLU A 66 -4.65 3.44 -9.54
N ALA A 67 -5.81 2.91 -9.12
CA ALA A 67 -5.91 1.59 -8.50
C ALA A 67 -5.34 0.49 -9.43
N ALA A 68 -5.73 0.50 -10.71
CA ALA A 68 -5.25 -0.47 -11.70
C ALA A 68 -3.73 -0.43 -11.88
N LYS A 69 -3.12 0.77 -11.85
CA LYS A 69 -1.66 0.93 -11.90
C LYS A 69 -0.98 0.29 -10.70
N LEU A 70 -1.53 0.43 -9.49
CA LEU A 70 -0.99 -0.18 -8.28
C LEU A 70 -1.13 -1.71 -8.29
N GLU A 71 -2.25 -2.24 -8.78
CA GLU A 71 -2.45 -3.68 -8.93
C GLU A 71 -1.48 -4.28 -9.95
N SER A 72 -1.26 -3.60 -11.08
CA SER A 72 -0.26 -4.00 -12.07
C SER A 72 1.16 -4.02 -11.47
N GLN A 73 1.51 -3.03 -10.66
CA GLN A 73 2.79 -3.03 -9.92
C GLN A 73 2.89 -4.21 -8.95
N ALA A 74 1.82 -4.50 -8.20
CA ALA A 74 1.79 -5.63 -7.27
C ALA A 74 2.00 -6.97 -8.01
N GLN A 75 1.36 -7.14 -9.17
CA GLN A 75 1.51 -8.33 -10.01
C GLN A 75 2.95 -8.46 -10.54
N ALA A 76 3.53 -7.36 -11.02
CA ALA A 76 4.91 -7.36 -11.53
C ALA A 76 5.95 -7.70 -10.45
N ILE A 77 5.68 -7.33 -9.19
CA ILE A 77 6.54 -7.69 -8.05
C ILE A 77 6.34 -9.16 -7.66
N PHE A 78 5.10 -9.65 -7.70
CA PHE A 78 4.78 -11.05 -7.41
C PHE A 78 5.37 -12.00 -8.48
N SER A 79 5.35 -11.60 -9.75
CA SER A 79 5.86 -12.41 -10.86
C SER A 79 7.39 -12.41 -10.99
N LYS A 80 8.08 -11.52 -10.28
CA LYS A 80 9.56 -11.42 -10.26
C LYS A 80 10.19 -12.14 -9.07
N GLN A 81 9.39 -12.93 -8.34
CA GLN A 81 9.79 -13.69 -7.15
C GLN A 81 10.11 -15.14 -7.50
#